data_AF-A0A8J6KG87-F1
#
_entry.id   AF-A0A8J6KG87-F1
#
_cell.length_a   1.000
_cell.length_b   1.000
_cell.length_c   1.000
_cell.angle_alpha   90.00
_cell.angle_beta   90.00
_cell.angle_gamma   90.00
#
_symmetry.space_group_name_H-M   'P 1'
#
loop_
_entity.id
_entity.type
_entity.pdbx_description
1 polymer ?
#
loop_
_entity_poly.entity_id
_entity_poly.type
_entity_poly.pdbx_seq_one_letter_code
_entity_poly.pdbx_strand_id
1 'polypeptide(L)'
;MPVKGGTKCIKYLLFAFNFIFWLSGTAVLAVGLWLRFDSQTKAMFDADENSNSFYTGVYILIGAGALMMLVGFLGCCGAIQESECMLGLFFAFLLVIFAIEIAAGIWGFANKDE
;
A
#
# COMPACT_ATOMS: atom_id res chain seq x y z
N MET A 1 -11.26 -8.62 -27.78
CA MET A 1 -12.73 -8.68 -28.03
C MET A 1 -13.41 -7.92 -26.91
N PRO A 2 -14.32 -6.95 -27.16
CA PRO A 2 -14.95 -6.20 -26.08
C PRO A 2 -15.79 -7.14 -25.21
N VAL A 3 -15.46 -7.18 -23.92
CA VAL A 3 -16.12 -8.00 -22.90
C VAL A 3 -17.62 -7.65 -22.79
N LYS A 4 -18.49 -8.67 -22.68
CA LYS A 4 -19.95 -8.53 -22.55
C LYS A 4 -20.33 -7.75 -21.28
N GLY A 5 -21.50 -7.11 -21.28
CA GLY A 5 -21.91 -6.04 -20.36
C GLY A 5 -21.67 -6.26 -18.85
N GLY A 6 -21.77 -7.49 -18.33
CA GLY A 6 -21.49 -7.79 -16.91
C GLY A 6 -20.01 -7.62 -16.53
N THR A 7 -19.09 -8.06 -17.40
CA THR A 7 -17.64 -7.94 -17.15
C THR A 7 -17.15 -6.51 -17.31
N LYS A 8 -17.86 -5.66 -18.06
CA LYS A 8 -17.59 -4.21 -18.11
C LYS A 8 -17.84 -3.53 -16.77
N CYS A 9 -18.92 -3.89 -16.07
CA CYS A 9 -19.20 -3.34 -14.74
C CYS A 9 -18.06 -3.66 -13.76
N ILE A 10 -17.61 -4.92 -13.74
CA ILE A 10 -16.47 -5.35 -12.89
C ILE A 10 -15.19 -4.60 -13.26
N LYS A 11 -14.92 -4.40 -14.55
CA LYS A 11 -13.74 -3.64 -15.02
C LYS A 11 -13.74 -2.20 -14.51
N TYR A 12 -14.87 -1.51 -14.58
CA TYR A 12 -15.00 -0.14 -14.06
C TYR A 12 -14.90 -0.09 -12.54
N LEU A 13 -15.47 -1.06 -11.84
CA LEU A 13 -15.39 -1.14 -10.38
C LEU A 13 -13.94 -1.39 -9.92
N LEU A 14 -13.24 -2.33 -10.57
CA LEU A 14 -11.82 -2.59 -10.33
C LEU A 14 -10.97 -1.36 -10.59
N PHE A 15 -11.22 -0.65 -11.69
CA PHE A 15 -10.51 0.59 -11.99
C PHE A 15 -10.75 1.66 -10.93
N ALA A 16 -12.02 1.92 -10.58
CA ALA A 16 -12.38 2.94 -9.59
C ALA A 16 -11.78 2.64 -8.21
N PHE A 17 -11.87 1.40 -7.75
CA PHE A 17 -11.33 1.00 -6.45
C PHE A 17 -9.80 1.10 -6.42
N ASN A 18 -9.11 0.59 -7.45
CA ASN A 18 -7.66 0.70 -7.54
C ASN A 18 -7.18 2.15 -7.69
N PHE A 19 -7.96 3.00 -8.34
CA PHE A 19 -7.63 4.42 -8.51
C PHE A 19 -7.73 5.16 -7.17
N ILE A 20 -8.75 4.86 -6.36
CA ILE A 20 -8.86 5.39 -5.00
C ILE A 20 -7.68 4.88 -4.14
N PHE A 21 -7.33 3.60 -4.26
CA PHE A 21 -6.18 3.02 -3.57
C PHE A 21 -4.83 3.65 -3.97
N TRP A 22 -4.70 4.01 -5.24
CA TRP A 22 -3.53 4.71 -5.74
C TRP A 22 -3.43 6.13 -5.16
N LEU A 23 -4.55 6.85 -5.09
CA LEU A 23 -4.62 8.18 -4.47
C LEU A 23 -4.33 8.13 -2.96
N SER A 24 -4.90 7.14 -2.25
CA SER A 24 -4.63 6.96 -0.82
C SER A 24 -3.16 6.59 -0.56
N GLY A 25 -2.58 5.69 -1.36
CA GLY A 25 -1.15 5.36 -1.29
C GLY A 25 -0.25 6.58 -1.52
N THR A 26 -0.60 7.43 -2.50
CA THR A 26 0.11 8.69 -2.75
C THR A 26 0.01 9.65 -1.56
N ALA A 27 -1.18 9.76 -0.94
CA ALA A 27 -1.37 10.60 0.24
C ALA A 27 -0.54 10.11 1.44
N VAL A 28 -0.56 8.80 1.71
CA VAL A 28 0.23 8.20 2.81
C VAL A 28 1.72 8.36 2.55
N LEU A 29 2.18 8.16 1.31
CA LEU A 29 3.57 8.38 0.93
C LEU A 29 3.97 9.85 1.12
N ALA A 30 3.13 10.80 0.70
CA ALA A 30 3.37 12.22 0.89
C ALA A 30 3.51 12.59 2.37
N VAL A 31 2.64 12.06 3.24
CA VAL A 31 2.74 12.24 4.70
C VAL A 31 4.02 11.62 5.26
N GLY A 32 4.37 10.41 4.85
CA GLY A 32 5.61 9.75 5.28
C GLY A 32 6.86 10.53 4.87
N LEU A 33 6.90 11.04 3.64
CA LEU A 33 8.00 11.88 3.17
C LEU A 33 8.01 13.23 3.90
N TRP A 34 6.86 13.83 4.15
CA TRP A 34 6.75 15.07 4.94
C TRP A 34 7.38 14.90 6.32
N LEU A 35 7.00 13.84 7.04
CA LEU A 35 7.56 13.48 8.35
C LEU A 35 9.07 13.20 8.29
N ARG A 36 9.59 12.72 7.15
CA ARG A 36 11.02 12.42 6.99
C ARG A 36 11.86 13.65 6.65
N PHE A 37 11.34 14.57 5.86
CA PHE A 37 12.10 15.70 5.31
C PHE A 37 11.96 16.99 6.11
N ASP A 38 10.88 17.16 6.87
CA ASP A 38 10.67 18.35 7.67
C ASP A 38 11.75 18.48 8.79
N SER A 39 12.33 19.68 8.89
CA SER A 39 13.47 19.96 9.77
C SER A 39 13.06 20.22 11.21
N GLN A 40 11.83 20.66 11.45
CA GLN A 40 11.29 20.90 12.79
C GLN A 40 10.99 19.59 13.51
N THR A 41 10.46 18.61 12.77
CA THR A 41 10.22 17.26 13.27
C THR A 41 11.53 16.52 13.57
N LYS A 42 12.57 16.62 12.72
CA LYS A 42 13.93 16.08 13.01
C LYS A 42 14.50 16.54 14.36
N ALA A 43 14.32 17.81 14.72
CA ALA A 43 14.82 18.35 15.99
C ALA A 43 14.04 17.83 17.22
N MET A 44 12.75 17.51 17.07
CA MET A 44 11.95 16.84 18.11
C MET A 44 12.24 15.33 18.17
N PHE A 45 12.67 14.72 17.07
CA PHE A 45 12.96 13.28 16.98
C PHE A 45 14.32 12.87 17.56
N ASP A 46 15.32 13.75 17.58
CA ASP A 46 16.66 13.47 18.16
C ASP A 46 16.72 13.71 19.68
N ALA A 47 15.74 14.41 20.24
CA ALA A 47 15.71 14.78 21.66
C ALA A 47 15.09 13.70 22.58
N ASP A 48 14.43 12.68 22.00
CA ASP A 48 13.71 11.64 22.74
C ASP A 48 14.43 10.28 22.59
N GLU A 49 14.75 9.61 23.71
CA GLU A 49 15.42 8.29 23.72
C GLU A 49 14.58 7.18 23.02
N ASN A 50 13.29 7.40 22.74
CA ASN A 50 12.42 6.47 21.97
C ASN A 50 12.47 6.66 20.44
N SER A 51 13.41 7.46 19.94
CA SER A 51 13.60 7.82 18.53
C SER A 51 13.60 6.63 17.54
N ASN A 52 14.10 5.46 17.94
CA ASN A 52 14.17 4.28 17.07
C ASN A 52 12.81 3.70 16.65
N SER A 53 11.83 3.69 17.56
CA SER A 53 10.50 3.11 17.26
C SER A 53 9.69 4.01 16.32
N PHE A 54 9.76 5.32 16.55
CA PHE A 54 9.12 6.31 15.67
C PHE A 54 9.77 6.39 14.29
N TYR A 55 11.11 6.32 14.21
CA TYR A 55 11.82 6.25 12.93
C TYR A 55 11.38 5.01 12.14
N THR A 56 11.32 3.85 12.79
CA THR A 56 10.83 2.61 12.19
C THR A 56 9.39 2.78 11.67
N GLY A 57 8.51 3.43 12.45
CA GLY A 57 7.14 3.75 12.03
C GLY A 57 7.06 4.62 10.77
N VAL A 58 7.89 5.67 10.65
CA VAL A 58 7.93 6.54 9.46
C VAL A 58 8.41 5.76 8.23
N TYR A 59 9.43 4.90 8.37
CA TYR A 59 9.90 4.06 7.26
C TYR A 59 8.85 3.02 6.83
N ILE A 60 8.14 2.42 7.78
CA ILE A 60 7.00 1.54 7.49
C ILE A 60 5.91 2.32 6.75
N LEU A 61 5.59 3.54 7.17
CA LEU A 61 4.58 4.39 6.52
C LEU A 61 4.97 4.72 5.07
N ILE A 62 6.23 5.09 4.83
CA ILE A 62 6.76 5.35 3.49
C ILE A 62 6.71 4.07 2.63
N GLY A 63 7.18 2.94 3.18
CA GLY A 63 7.17 1.65 2.48
C GLY A 63 5.76 1.18 2.12
N ALA A 64 4.83 1.25 3.07
CA ALA A 64 3.42 0.91 2.88
C ALA A 64 2.75 1.85 1.86
N GLY A 65 2.99 3.16 1.94
CA GLY A 65 2.50 4.14 0.98
C GLY A 65 2.98 3.86 -0.45
N ALA A 66 4.27 3.60 -0.61
CA ALA A 66 4.87 3.26 -1.90
C ALA A 66 4.32 1.94 -2.48
N LEU A 67 4.15 0.92 -1.62
CA LEU A 67 3.59 -0.36 -2.01
C LEU A 67 2.11 -0.23 -2.43
N MET A 68 1.30 0.50 -1.67
CA MET A 68 -0.09 0.80 -2.04
C MET A 68 -0.19 1.56 -3.36
N MET A 69 0.68 2.54 -3.57
CA MET A 69 0.76 3.29 -4.83
C MET A 69 1.12 2.37 -6.01
N LEU A 70 2.12 1.49 -5.85
CA LEU A 70 2.55 0.59 -6.92
C LEU A 70 1.46 -0.43 -7.26
N VAL A 71 0.85 -1.06 -6.25
CA VAL A 71 -0.23 -2.04 -6.43
C VAL A 71 -1.46 -1.39 -7.05
N GLY A 72 -1.86 -0.19 -6.60
CA GLY A 72 -2.97 0.57 -7.17
C GLY A 72 -2.73 0.98 -8.63
N PHE A 73 -1.50 1.38 -8.97
CA PHE A 73 -1.12 1.71 -10.35
C PHE A 73 -1.19 0.47 -11.27
N LEU A 74 -0.63 -0.66 -10.83
CA LEU A 74 -0.71 -1.92 -11.57
C LEU A 74 -2.16 -2.37 -11.79
N GLY A 75 -3.03 -2.22 -10.78
CA GLY A 75 -4.45 -2.52 -10.89
C GLY A 75 -5.18 -1.60 -11.89
N CYS A 76 -4.90 -0.30 -11.87
CA CYS A 76 -5.48 0.66 -12.81
C CYS A 76 -5.02 0.43 -14.25
N CYS A 77 -3.71 0.29 -14.47
CA CYS A 77 -3.12 0.04 -15.78
C CYS A 77 -3.51 -1.33 -16.33
N GLY A 78 -3.50 -2.37 -15.49
CA GLY A 78 -3.96 -3.72 -15.87
C GLY A 78 -5.43 -3.74 -16.27
N ALA A 79 -6.29 -2.99 -15.55
CA ALA A 79 -7.68 -2.84 -15.92
C ALA A 79 -7.85 -2.09 -17.26
N ILE A 80 -7.15 -0.98 -17.50
CA ILE A 80 -7.27 -0.23 -18.76
C ILE A 80 -6.74 -1.05 -19.94
N GLN A 81 -5.55 -1.65 -19.80
CA GLN A 81 -4.81 -2.26 -20.90
C GLN A 81 -5.30 -3.67 -21.27
N GLU A 82 -6.29 -4.21 -20.53
CA GLU A 82 -6.77 -5.60 -20.66
C GLU A 82 -5.64 -6.64 -20.64
N SER A 83 -4.52 -6.30 -19.99
CA SER A 83 -3.32 -7.14 -19.95
C SER A 83 -3.46 -8.15 -18.82
N GLU A 84 -3.64 -9.42 -19.20
CA GLU A 84 -3.72 -10.54 -18.27
C GLU A 84 -2.45 -10.67 -17.40
N CYS A 85 -1.29 -10.30 -17.95
CA CYS A 85 -0.02 -10.30 -17.21
C CYS A 85 0.02 -9.26 -16.08
N MET A 86 -0.43 -8.03 -16.34
CA MET A 86 -0.48 -6.99 -15.29
C MET A 86 -1.53 -7.30 -14.22
N LEU A 87 -2.70 -7.83 -14.63
CA LEU A 87 -3.73 -8.24 -13.69
C LEU A 87 -3.28 -9.47 -12.86
N GLY A 88 -2.54 -10.38 -13.47
CA GLY A 88 -1.92 -11.52 -12.80
C GLY A 88 -0.87 -11.10 -11.77
N LEU A 89 -0.01 -10.13 -12.10
CA LEU A 89 0.92 -9.53 -11.14
C LEU A 89 0.20 -8.84 -9.98
N PHE A 90 -0.82 -8.04 -10.27
CA PHE A 90 -1.66 -7.42 -9.23
C PHE A 90 -2.25 -8.47 -8.27
N PHE A 91 -2.83 -9.54 -8.81
CA PHE A 91 -3.37 -10.63 -8.00
C PHE A 91 -2.29 -11.36 -7.19
N ALA A 92 -1.12 -11.61 -7.78
CA ALA A 92 0.00 -12.23 -7.07
C ALA A 92 0.49 -11.36 -5.91
N PHE A 93 0.63 -10.04 -6.10
CA PHE A 93 0.96 -9.11 -5.02
C PHE A 93 -0.07 -9.13 -3.90
N LEU A 94 -1.38 -9.12 -4.23
CA LEU A 94 -2.43 -9.22 -3.22
C LEU A 94 -2.35 -10.53 -2.42
N LEU A 95 -2.12 -11.66 -3.09
CA LEU A 95 -1.97 -12.95 -2.40
C LEU A 95 -0.78 -12.96 -1.45
N VAL A 96 0.35 -12.40 -1.86
CA VAL A 96 1.55 -12.31 -1.01
C VAL A 96 1.31 -11.40 0.18
N ILE A 97 0.71 -10.23 -0.03
CA ILE A 97 0.36 -9.29 1.06
C ILE A 97 -0.59 -9.98 2.05
N PHE A 98 -1.62 -10.65 1.56
CA PHE A 98 -2.59 -11.36 2.39
C PHE A 98 -1.94 -12.48 3.22
N ALA A 99 -1.02 -13.24 2.64
CA ALA A 99 -0.26 -14.26 3.38
C ALA A 99 0.61 -13.64 4.49
N ILE A 100 1.26 -12.50 4.20
CA ILE A 100 2.05 -11.75 5.18
C ILE A 100 1.16 -11.21 6.30
N GLU A 101 0.00 -10.64 5.99
CA GLU A 101 -0.95 -10.12 6.98
C GLU A 101 -1.47 -11.23 7.90
N ILE A 102 -1.79 -12.41 7.37
CA ILE A 102 -2.19 -13.56 8.18
C ILE A 102 -1.04 -13.99 9.09
N ALA A 103 0.18 -14.13 8.57
CA ALA A 103 1.33 -14.55 9.36
C ALA A 103 1.63 -13.53 10.48
N ALA A 104 1.62 -12.24 10.16
CA ALA A 104 1.80 -11.16 11.12
C ALA A 104 0.66 -11.11 12.15
N GLY A 105 -0.59 -11.33 11.74
CA GLY A 105 -1.75 -11.36 12.63
C GLY A 105 -1.70 -12.54 13.61
N ILE A 106 -1.30 -13.72 13.15
CA ILE A 106 -1.09 -14.88 14.02
C ILE A 106 0.06 -14.63 14.98
N TRP A 107 1.20 -14.13 14.48
CA TRP A 107 2.36 -13.84 15.32
C TRP A 107 2.07 -12.75 16.37
N GLY A 108 1.37 -11.69 15.99
CA GLY A 108 0.93 -10.63 16.90
C GLY A 108 -0.15 -11.07 17.89
N PHE A 109 -0.93 -12.11 17.57
CA PHE A 109 -1.84 -12.72 18.55
C PHE A 109 -1.10 -13.63 19.52
N ALA A 110 -0.13 -14.39 19.03
CA ALA A 110 0.66 -15.33 19.82
C ALA A 110 1.61 -14.65 20.82
N ASN A 111 2.13 -13.46 20.48
CA ASN A 111 3.01 -12.66 21.33
C ASN A 111 2.27 -11.44 21.92
N LYS A 112 0.99 -11.60 22.26
CA LYS A 112 0.19 -10.53 22.88
C LYS A 112 0.68 -10.12 24.28
N ASP A 113 1.47 -10.97 24.92
CA ASP A 113 1.93 -10.83 26.31
C ASP A 113 3.39 -10.34 26.43
N GLU A 114 4.03 -9.98 25.31
CA GLU A 114 5.25 -9.14 25.29
C GLU A 114 4.86 -7.64 25.29
#